data_AF-A0A2D4HJA1-F1
#
_entry.id   AF-A0A2D4HJA1-F1
#
_cell.length_a   1.000
_cell.length_b   1.000
_cell.length_c   1.000
_cell.angle_alpha   90.00
_cell.angle_beta   90.00
_cell.angle_gamma   90.00
#
_symmetry.space_group_name_H-M   'P 1'
#
loop_
_entity.id
_entity.type
_entity.pdbx_description
1 polymer ?
#
loop_
_entity_poly.entity_id
_entity_poly.type
_entity_poly.pdbx_seq_one_letter_code
_entity_poly.pdbx_strand_id
1 'polypeptide(L)'
;MSLSSNSSPEATFMETSDRMNNIDDAVVPRVLYEELLRSYQQQQEEMRHIQQELERTRRQLVQQAKKLKEYGTLVSEMKELRDLNRRLQDVLLLRLGSGPALELEKVTPESIEPEPDVQTAFSEEANTSTYYPAAIPVMDKYILENGKVHLGSGIWVDEEKWHQLQVTQGDSKYTKNLAVMIWGTDVLKNRSVTGVATKKKKDAVPKPPLSPHKLSIVRGRLF
;
A
#
# COMPACT_ATOMS: atom_id res chain seq x y z
N MET A 1 36.51 11.25 -56.61
CA MET A 1 36.97 9.91 -57.03
C MET A 1 37.66 9.25 -55.86
N SER A 2 37.07 8.19 -55.29
CA SER A 2 37.79 7.13 -54.56
C SER A 2 36.86 5.91 -54.53
N LEU A 3 37.06 5.01 -55.49
CA LEU A 3 36.54 3.65 -55.49
C LEU A 3 37.66 2.78 -54.90
N SER A 4 37.36 2.00 -53.85
CA SER A 4 38.12 0.81 -53.44
C SER A 4 37.43 0.17 -52.23
N SER A 5 37.28 -1.13 -52.05
CA SER A 5 37.36 -2.34 -52.87
C SER A 5 36.83 -3.43 -51.94
N ASN A 6 35.61 -3.94 -52.14
CA ASN A 6 35.15 -5.10 -51.40
C ASN A 6 35.79 -6.34 -52.01
N SER A 7 36.82 -6.88 -51.35
CA SER A 7 37.42 -8.17 -51.71
C SER A 7 36.66 -9.29 -51.03
N SER A 8 35.90 -10.04 -51.84
CA SER A 8 35.42 -11.39 -51.51
C SER A 8 36.45 -12.40 -52.03
N PRO A 9 36.77 -13.47 -51.28
CA PRO A 9 37.29 -14.69 -51.87
C PRO A 9 36.29 -15.82 -51.61
N GLU A 10 35.40 -16.04 -52.56
CA GLU A 10 34.60 -17.25 -52.69
C GLU A 10 35.15 -18.03 -53.88
N ALA A 11 35.91 -19.10 -53.61
CA ALA A 11 36.05 -20.30 -54.44
C ALA A 11 37.26 -21.13 -53.95
N THR A 12 37.01 -22.06 -53.02
CA THR A 12 37.76 -23.32 -52.98
C THR A 12 36.79 -24.41 -52.57
N PHE A 13 35.92 -24.77 -53.52
CA PHE A 13 35.13 -26.00 -53.45
C PHE A 13 36.10 -27.16 -53.74
N MET A 14 36.86 -27.58 -52.73
CA MET A 14 37.58 -28.86 -52.79
C MET A 14 36.59 -29.97 -52.47
N GLU A 15 36.01 -30.46 -53.56
CA GLU A 15 35.74 -31.87 -53.84
C GLU A 15 36.47 -32.82 -52.88
N THR A 16 35.81 -33.15 -51.78
CA THR A 16 36.12 -34.29 -50.90
C THR A 16 34.91 -35.22 -50.90
N SER A 17 34.39 -35.50 -52.09
CA SER A 17 33.16 -36.27 -52.26
C SER A 17 33.33 -37.79 -52.11
N ASP A 18 34.53 -38.31 -51.79
CA ASP A 18 34.79 -39.76 -51.78
C ASP A 18 35.44 -40.32 -50.50
N ARG A 19 35.60 -39.51 -49.43
CA ARG A 19 36.23 -39.98 -48.16
C ARG A 19 35.33 -39.93 -46.94
N MET A 20 34.01 -39.98 -47.13
CA MET A 20 33.04 -40.08 -46.02
C MET A 20 31.91 -41.09 -46.28
N ASN A 21 32.07 -42.03 -47.22
CA ASN A 21 31.16 -43.17 -47.39
C ASN A 21 31.50 -44.35 -46.47
N ASN A 22 32.17 -44.07 -45.35
CA ASN A 22 32.57 -45.07 -44.35
C ASN A 22 32.27 -44.54 -42.94
N ILE A 23 31.11 -43.91 -42.77
CA ILE A 23 30.43 -43.93 -41.48
C ILE A 23 29.69 -45.24 -41.49
N ASP A 24 30.36 -46.28 -40.99
CA ASP A 24 29.69 -47.48 -40.49
C ASP A 24 28.39 -47.05 -39.82
N ASP A 25 27.30 -47.68 -40.23
CA ASP A 25 25.94 -47.54 -39.70
C ASP A 25 26.01 -47.28 -38.19
N ALA A 26 25.97 -46.00 -37.81
CA ALA A 26 26.06 -45.58 -36.42
C ALA A 26 24.71 -45.90 -35.81
N VAL A 27 24.51 -47.18 -35.50
CA VAL A 27 23.31 -47.71 -34.87
C VAL A 27 23.26 -47.11 -33.48
N VAL A 28 22.64 -45.94 -33.38
CA VAL A 28 22.30 -45.34 -32.10
C VAL A 28 21.44 -46.38 -31.39
N PRO A 29 21.86 -46.87 -30.21
CA PRO A 29 21.06 -47.80 -29.43
C PRO A 29 19.63 -47.27 -29.33
N ARG A 30 18.63 -48.08 -29.73
CA ARG A 30 17.22 -47.67 -29.80
C ARG A 30 16.74 -46.97 -28.52
N VAL A 31 17.26 -47.41 -27.38
CA VAL A 31 17.03 -46.84 -26.05
C VAL A 31 17.38 -45.34 -25.99
N LEU A 32 18.52 -44.92 -26.53
CA LEU A 32 18.94 -43.52 -26.53
C LEU A 32 18.06 -42.65 -27.44
N TYR A 33 17.60 -43.20 -28.57
CA TYR A 33 16.65 -42.50 -29.44
C TYR A 33 15.29 -42.33 -28.75
N GLU A 34 14.78 -43.38 -28.11
CA GLU A 34 13.54 -43.33 -27.34
C GLU A 34 13.61 -42.34 -26.16
N GLU A 35 14.75 -42.31 -25.46
CA GLU A 35 15.00 -41.33 -24.39
C GLU A 35 15.06 -39.90 -24.92
N LEU A 36 15.75 -39.66 -26.04
CA LEU A 36 15.80 -38.34 -26.67
C LEU A 36 14.41 -37.87 -27.11
N LEU A 37 13.59 -38.78 -27.65
CA LEU A 37 12.23 -38.46 -28.08
C LEU A 37 11.33 -38.11 -26.89
N ARG A 38 11.43 -38.86 -25.78
CA ARG A 38 10.75 -38.53 -24.51
C ARG A 38 11.21 -37.20 -23.94
N SER A 39 12.51 -36.94 -23.93
CA SER A 39 13.09 -35.67 -23.44
C SER A 39 12.61 -34.49 -24.28
N TYR A 40 12.59 -34.62 -25.61
CA TYR A 40 12.09 -33.58 -26.50
C TYR A 40 10.61 -33.31 -26.28
N GLN A 41 9.80 -34.36 -26.11
CA GLN A 41 8.38 -34.24 -25.83
C GLN A 41 8.13 -33.54 -24.48
N GLN A 42 8.87 -33.92 -23.44
CA GLN A 42 8.81 -33.26 -22.14
C GLN A 42 9.19 -31.78 -22.26
N GLN A 43 10.26 -31.46 -22.98
CA GLN A 43 10.68 -30.07 -23.20
C GLN A 43 9.62 -29.25 -23.95
N GLN A 44 8.91 -29.85 -24.91
CA GLN A 44 7.77 -29.19 -25.57
C GLN A 44 6.59 -28.94 -24.61
N GLU A 45 6.32 -29.85 -23.69
CA GLU A 45 5.30 -29.67 -22.65
C GLU A 45 5.67 -28.56 -21.67
N GLU A 46 6.92 -28.53 -21.21
CA GLU A 46 7.45 -27.48 -20.35
C GLU A 46 7.40 -26.11 -21.06
N MET A 47 7.80 -26.05 -22.33
CA MET A 47 7.70 -24.82 -23.12
C MET A 47 6.26 -24.31 -23.20
N ARG A 48 5.29 -25.20 -23.44
CA ARG A 48 3.86 -24.85 -23.46
C ARG A 48 3.38 -24.36 -22.10
N HIS A 49 3.81 -25.01 -21.02
CA HIS A 49 3.47 -24.61 -19.65
C HIS A 49 4.00 -23.20 -19.34
N ILE A 50 5.28 -22.96 -19.61
CA ILE A 50 5.94 -21.65 -19.39
C ILE A 50 5.24 -20.56 -20.22
N GLN A 51 4.88 -20.84 -21.47
CA GLN A 51 4.14 -19.88 -22.31
C GLN A 51 2.78 -19.52 -21.71
N GLN A 52 2.05 -20.49 -21.15
CA GLN A 52 0.78 -20.20 -20.48
C GLN A 52 0.96 -19.35 -19.24
N GLU A 53 1.99 -19.60 -18.42
CA GLU A 53 2.30 -18.78 -17.25
C GLU A 53 2.72 -17.37 -17.62
N LEU A 54 3.54 -17.22 -18.67
CA LEU A 54 3.90 -15.92 -19.21
C LEU A 54 2.66 -15.13 -19.66
N GLU A 55 1.71 -15.80 -20.32
CA GLU A 55 0.48 -15.15 -20.77
C GLU A 55 -0.43 -14.77 -19.59
N ARG A 56 -0.51 -15.60 -18.55
CA ARG A 56 -1.23 -15.29 -17.31
C ARG A 56 -0.64 -14.05 -16.61
N THR A 57 0.69 -14.01 -16.44
CA THR A 57 1.38 -12.87 -15.81
C THR A 57 1.26 -11.60 -16.64
N ARG A 58 1.35 -11.70 -17.98
CA ARG A 58 1.10 -10.57 -18.89
C ARG A 58 -0.29 -9.97 -18.71
N ARG A 59 -1.33 -10.80 -18.60
CA ARG A 59 -2.71 -10.34 -18.35
C ARG A 59 -2.85 -9.62 -17.01
N GLN A 60 -2.21 -10.15 -15.96
CA GLN A 60 -2.20 -9.49 -14.65
C GLN A 60 -1.53 -8.11 -14.71
N LEU A 61 -0.39 -8.01 -15.41
CA LEU A 61 0.31 -6.75 -15.57
C LEU A 61 -0.53 -5.70 -16.30
N VAL A 62 -1.25 -6.10 -17.36
CA VAL A 62 -2.19 -5.22 -18.09
C VAL A 62 -3.31 -4.74 -17.16
N GLN A 63 -3.86 -5.60 -16.31
CA GLN A 63 -4.88 -5.21 -15.34
C GLN A 63 -4.34 -4.23 -14.29
N GLN A 64 -3.13 -4.45 -13.78
CA GLN A 64 -2.49 -3.51 -12.85
C GLN A 64 -2.24 -2.15 -13.51
N ALA A 65 -1.78 -2.13 -14.76
CA ALA A 65 -1.59 -0.89 -15.52
C ALA A 65 -2.89 -0.10 -15.71
N LYS A 66 -4.02 -0.79 -15.95
CA LYS A 66 -5.35 -0.16 -16.02
C LYS A 66 -5.75 0.47 -14.69
N LYS A 67 -5.62 -0.28 -13.59
CA LYS A 67 -5.90 0.25 -12.23
C LYS A 67 -5.04 1.46 -11.92
N LEU A 68 -3.75 1.42 -12.24
CA LEU A 68 -2.85 2.55 -12.01
C LEU A 68 -3.26 3.80 -12.78
N LYS A 69 -3.74 3.62 -14.02
CA LYS A 69 -4.30 4.73 -14.82
C LYS A 69 -5.55 5.33 -14.17
N GLU A 70 -6.45 4.50 -13.67
CA GLU A 70 -7.67 4.93 -12.93
C GLU A 70 -7.32 5.67 -11.62
N TYR A 71 -6.31 5.20 -10.89
CA TYR A 71 -5.80 5.93 -9.73
C TYR A 71 -5.22 7.29 -10.11
N GLY A 72 -4.49 7.38 -11.24
CA GLY A 72 -3.95 8.64 -11.75
C GLY A 72 -5.05 9.68 -12.07
N THR A 73 -6.17 9.25 -12.65
CA THR A 73 -7.32 10.15 -12.91
C THR A 73 -7.95 10.62 -11.60
N LEU A 74 -8.18 9.71 -10.64
CA LEU A 74 -8.76 10.04 -9.34
C LEU A 74 -7.86 11.01 -8.54
N VAL A 75 -6.54 10.83 -8.59
CA VAL A 75 -5.58 11.73 -7.96
C VAL A 75 -5.64 13.13 -8.56
N SER A 76 -5.83 13.23 -9.89
CA SER A 76 -5.96 14.52 -10.58
C SER A 76 -7.26 15.24 -10.17
N GLU A 77 -8.39 14.53 -10.12
CA GLU A 77 -9.66 15.08 -9.62
C GLU A 77 -9.57 15.54 -8.15
N MET A 78 -8.92 14.74 -7.29
CA MET A 78 -8.69 15.11 -5.90
C MET A 78 -7.85 16.38 -5.76
N LYS A 79 -6.86 16.58 -6.64
CA LYS A 79 -6.07 17.82 -6.67
C LYS A 79 -6.94 19.01 -7.08
N GLU A 80 -7.76 18.87 -8.11
CA GLU A 80 -8.68 19.92 -8.56
C GLU A 80 -9.68 20.32 -7.47
N LEU A 81 -10.27 19.33 -6.78
CA LEU A 81 -11.16 19.57 -5.65
C LEU A 81 -10.46 20.29 -4.50
N ARG A 82 -9.22 19.90 -4.17
CA ARG A 82 -8.42 20.59 -3.15
C ARG A 82 -8.11 22.03 -3.55
N ASP A 83 -7.77 22.27 -4.82
CA ASP A 83 -7.47 23.60 -5.33
C ASP A 83 -8.72 24.49 -5.35
N LEU A 84 -9.87 23.95 -5.75
CA LEU A 84 -11.16 24.65 -5.70
C LEU A 84 -11.54 24.99 -4.26
N ASN A 85 -11.40 24.04 -3.34
CA ASN A 85 -11.71 24.23 -1.93
C ASN A 85 -10.79 25.30 -1.30
N ARG A 86 -9.48 25.28 -1.61
CA ARG A 86 -8.54 26.33 -1.19
C ARG A 86 -8.98 27.70 -1.69
N ARG A 87 -9.30 27.84 -2.98
CA ARG A 87 -9.79 29.10 -3.56
C ARG A 87 -11.09 29.58 -2.90
N LEU A 88 -12.02 28.66 -2.64
CA LEU A 88 -13.27 29.00 -1.96
C LEU A 88 -13.00 29.52 -0.54
N GLN A 89 -12.14 28.85 0.21
CA GLN A 89 -11.73 29.29 1.55
C GLN A 89 -11.06 30.67 1.48
N ASP A 90 -10.17 30.91 0.53
CA ASP A 90 -9.52 32.22 0.32
C ASP A 90 -10.56 33.33 0.09
N VAL A 91 -11.57 33.07 -0.77
CA VAL A 91 -12.66 34.01 -1.05
C VAL A 91 -13.51 34.28 0.20
N LEU A 92 -13.85 33.23 0.96
CA LEU A 92 -14.62 33.36 2.19
C LEU A 92 -13.85 34.16 3.24
N LEU A 93 -12.54 33.91 3.39
CA LEU A 93 -11.68 34.63 4.32
C LEU A 93 -11.58 36.12 3.95
N LEU A 94 -11.43 36.44 2.65
CA LEU A 94 -11.43 37.81 2.16
C LEU A 94 -12.76 38.53 2.42
N ARG A 95 -13.90 37.84 2.25
CA ARG A 95 -15.23 38.37 2.55
C ARG A 95 -15.44 38.62 4.04
N LEU A 96 -14.97 37.71 4.90
CA LEU A 96 -15.00 37.86 6.35
C LEU A 96 -14.03 38.94 6.84
N GLY A 97 -12.90 39.14 6.16
CA GLY A 97 -11.94 40.21 6.42
C GLY A 97 -12.35 41.59 5.89
N SER A 98 -13.44 41.69 5.11
CA SER A 98 -13.95 42.96 4.54
C SER A 98 -15.26 43.45 5.19
N GLY A 99 -15.71 42.83 6.29
CA GLY A 99 -16.83 43.30 7.11
C GLY A 99 -16.34 43.98 8.40
N PRO A 100 -17.13 44.90 9.01
CA PRO A 100 -16.76 45.53 10.28
C PRO A 100 -16.62 44.44 11.36
N ALA A 101 -15.57 44.58 12.17
CA ALA A 101 -15.13 43.66 13.20
C ALA A 101 -16.26 42.92 13.93
N LEU A 102 -16.32 41.60 13.76
CA LEU A 102 -16.95 40.74 14.76
C LEU A 102 -15.95 40.63 15.91
N GLU A 103 -16.21 41.41 16.97
CA GLU A 103 -15.64 41.20 18.30
C GLU A 103 -15.90 39.75 18.72
N LEU A 104 -14.86 38.92 18.66
CA LEU A 104 -14.88 37.62 19.30
C LEU A 104 -14.66 37.88 20.79
N GLU A 105 -15.76 38.07 21.52
CA GLU A 105 -15.75 38.10 22.98
C GLU A 105 -15.02 36.86 23.51
N LYS A 106 -14.01 37.15 24.31
CA LYS A 106 -13.24 36.20 25.10
C LYS A 106 -14.12 35.73 26.26
N VAL A 107 -15.06 34.82 25.98
CA VAL A 107 -15.94 34.28 27.02
C VAL A 107 -15.20 33.21 27.84
N THR A 108 -14.91 33.61 29.06
CA THR A 108 -14.51 32.78 30.20
C THR A 108 -15.69 31.90 30.63
N PRO A 109 -15.49 30.63 31.04
CA PRO A 109 -16.59 29.72 31.30
C PRO A 109 -17.10 29.89 32.73
N GLU A 110 -18.33 30.38 32.90
CA GLU A 110 -19.07 30.20 34.14
C GLU A 110 -20.56 29.93 33.88
N SER A 111 -21.08 29.03 34.71
CA SER A 111 -22.33 28.26 34.65
C SER A 111 -23.62 29.09 34.65
N ILE A 112 -24.72 28.54 34.08
CA ILE A 112 -26.09 28.39 34.67
C ILE A 112 -27.17 28.28 33.55
N GLU A 113 -27.91 27.16 33.50
CA GLU A 113 -29.21 26.96 32.81
C GLU A 113 -30.39 27.62 33.59
N PRO A 114 -31.65 27.77 33.09
CA PRO A 114 -32.31 27.15 31.91
C PRO A 114 -33.18 28.11 31.02
N GLU A 115 -33.64 27.58 29.86
CA GLU A 115 -34.70 28.05 28.91
C GLU A 115 -36.00 28.59 29.58
N PRO A 116 -36.85 29.47 28.93
CA PRO A 116 -37.59 29.10 27.70
C PRO A 116 -38.04 30.19 26.69
N ASP A 117 -38.41 29.70 25.49
CA ASP A 117 -39.45 30.14 24.53
C ASP A 117 -39.46 31.59 23.99
N VAL A 118 -39.45 31.77 22.65
CA VAL A 118 -40.60 32.24 21.85
C VAL A 118 -40.33 32.05 20.35
N GLN A 119 -41.34 31.47 19.70
CA GLN A 119 -41.48 31.10 18.29
C GLN A 119 -41.47 32.31 17.33
N THR A 120 -41.03 32.12 16.09
CA THR A 120 -41.82 32.56 14.92
C THR A 120 -41.37 31.83 13.65
N ALA A 121 -42.37 31.31 12.96
CA ALA A 121 -42.32 30.38 11.85
C ALA A 121 -41.87 31.00 10.51
N PHE A 122 -41.44 30.12 9.59
CA PHE A 122 -41.63 30.09 8.11
C PHE A 122 -40.49 29.19 7.56
N SER A 123 -40.63 28.22 6.66
CA SER A 123 -41.72 27.47 6.03
C SER A 123 -41.05 26.27 5.33
N GLU A 124 -41.76 25.13 5.31
CA GLU A 124 -41.75 24.03 4.31
C GLU A 124 -40.39 23.42 3.88
N GLU A 125 -40.08 22.23 4.40
CA GLU A 125 -40.35 20.90 3.79
C GLU A 125 -39.36 20.50 2.69
N ALA A 126 -38.48 19.55 3.01
CA ALA A 126 -38.38 18.29 2.26
C ALA A 126 -37.35 17.36 2.93
N ASN A 127 -37.85 16.21 3.31
CA ASN A 127 -37.14 15.08 3.89
C ASN A 127 -35.93 14.65 3.05
N THR A 128 -34.71 14.74 3.58
CA THR A 128 -33.67 13.76 3.27
C THR A 128 -32.85 13.50 4.52
N SER A 129 -32.94 12.27 5.03
CA SER A 129 -32.02 11.57 5.92
C SER A 129 -30.80 12.36 6.41
N THR A 130 -30.74 12.61 7.73
CA THR A 130 -29.52 12.90 8.48
C THR A 130 -28.55 11.71 8.35
N TYR A 131 -27.87 11.60 7.23
CA TYR A 131 -26.67 10.78 7.09
C TYR A 131 -25.50 11.74 7.05
N TYR A 132 -24.92 12.03 8.22
CA TYR A 132 -23.57 12.57 8.26
C TYR A 132 -22.65 11.48 7.66
N PRO A 133 -22.04 11.67 6.48
CA PRO A 133 -20.90 10.84 6.15
C PRO A 133 -19.84 11.18 7.18
N ALA A 134 -19.50 10.20 8.03
CA ALA A 134 -18.38 10.29 8.95
C ALA A 134 -17.19 10.85 8.18
N ALA A 135 -16.69 12.01 8.63
CA ALA A 135 -15.60 12.71 7.97
C ALA A 135 -14.47 11.72 7.69
N ILE A 136 -14.21 11.48 6.41
CA ILE A 136 -13.08 10.66 5.97
C ILE A 136 -11.83 11.38 6.48
N PRO A 137 -11.01 10.75 7.35
CA PRO A 137 -9.87 11.43 7.95
C PRO A 137 -8.87 11.83 6.88
N VAL A 138 -8.72 13.14 6.70
CA VAL A 138 -7.61 13.74 5.95
C VAL A 138 -6.32 13.34 6.68
N MET A 139 -5.44 12.61 6.00
CA MET A 139 -4.18 12.08 6.53
C MET A 139 -3.09 13.14 6.78
N ASP A 140 -3.47 14.36 7.17
CA ASP A 140 -2.56 15.39 7.69
C ASP A 140 -3.29 16.21 8.76
N LYS A 141 -3.35 15.64 9.96
CA LYS A 141 -3.43 16.31 11.27
C LYS A 141 -3.52 15.22 12.32
N TYR A 142 -2.37 14.70 12.76
CA TYR A 142 -2.36 14.15 14.11
C TYR A 142 -2.85 15.27 15.03
N ILE A 143 -3.80 14.97 15.91
CA ILE A 143 -4.24 15.96 16.90
C ILE A 143 -3.05 16.18 17.83
N LEU A 144 -2.41 17.35 17.69
CA LEU A 144 -1.41 17.83 18.61
C LEU A 144 -2.15 18.53 19.74
N GLU A 145 -2.09 17.95 20.92
CA GLU A 145 -2.60 18.55 22.14
C GLU A 145 -1.50 18.46 23.19
N ASN A 146 -1.04 19.61 23.69
CA ASN A 146 -0.04 19.70 24.76
C ASN A 146 1.28 18.95 24.48
N GLY A 147 1.81 19.02 23.24
CA GLY A 147 3.05 18.33 22.84
C GLY A 147 2.91 16.81 22.67
N LYS A 148 1.66 16.30 22.59
CA LYS A 148 1.35 14.89 22.38
C LYS A 148 0.53 14.69 21.11
N VAL A 149 0.82 13.60 20.43
CA VAL A 149 0.20 13.15 19.19
C VAL A 149 -0.86 12.09 19.52
N HIS A 150 -2.10 12.33 19.12
CA HIS A 150 -3.17 11.35 19.24
C HIS A 150 -3.05 10.25 18.17
N LEU A 151 -2.93 8.99 18.59
CA LEU A 151 -2.82 7.84 17.70
C LEU A 151 -4.16 7.13 17.43
N GLY A 152 -5.24 7.57 18.07
CA GLY A 152 -6.54 6.90 18.08
C GLY A 152 -6.81 6.14 19.38
N SER A 153 -8.08 5.79 19.61
CA SER A 153 -8.55 5.04 20.80
C SER A 153 -8.09 5.62 22.16
N GLY A 154 -7.95 6.94 22.26
CA GLY A 154 -7.52 7.63 23.48
C GLY A 154 -6.03 7.45 23.80
N ILE A 155 -5.22 7.02 22.83
CA ILE A 155 -3.77 6.84 23.00
C ILE A 155 -3.05 8.11 22.56
N TRP A 156 -2.27 8.66 23.49
CA TRP A 156 -1.48 9.85 23.30
C TRP A 156 0.00 9.52 23.48
N VAL A 157 0.84 9.99 22.57
CA VAL A 157 2.29 9.77 22.64
C VAL A 157 3.06 11.07 22.45
N ASP A 158 4.21 11.20 23.09
CA ASP A 158 5.12 12.35 22.90
C ASP A 158 5.38 12.62 21.41
N GLU A 159 5.27 13.88 21.04
CA GLU A 159 5.50 14.35 19.68
C GLU A 159 6.91 14.03 19.18
N GLU A 160 7.94 14.26 20.00
CA GLU A 160 9.34 13.98 19.62
C GLU A 160 9.55 12.49 19.33
N LYS A 161 9.04 11.61 20.20
CA LYS A 161 9.13 10.15 20.02
C LYS A 161 8.33 9.70 18.80
N TRP A 162 7.20 10.36 18.52
CA TRP A 162 6.38 10.10 17.35
C TRP A 162 7.13 10.42 16.04
N HIS A 163 7.77 11.59 15.96
CA HIS A 163 8.59 11.97 14.80
C HIS A 163 9.80 11.03 14.63
N GLN A 164 10.49 10.69 15.72
CA GLN A 164 11.61 9.75 15.67
C GLN A 164 11.17 8.35 15.18
N LEU A 165 9.96 7.93 15.53
CA LEU A 165 9.40 6.68 15.05
C LEU A 165 9.12 6.72 13.53
N GLN A 166 8.61 7.84 13.01
CA GLN A 166 8.30 7.99 11.58
C GLN A 166 9.54 7.89 10.68
N VAL A 167 10.71 8.32 11.16
CA VAL A 167 11.98 8.21 10.40
C VAL A 167 12.68 6.86 10.58
N THR A 168 12.13 5.94 11.38
CA THR A 168 12.73 4.63 11.65
C THR A 168 12.57 3.71 10.45
N GLN A 169 13.70 3.30 9.85
CA GLN A 169 13.70 2.32 8.76
C GLN A 169 13.51 0.88 9.26
N GLY A 170 12.68 0.13 8.55
CA GLY A 170 12.43 -1.30 8.73
C GLY A 170 11.22 -1.62 9.62
N ASP A 171 10.29 -2.40 9.07
CA ASP A 171 8.98 -2.70 9.68
C ASP A 171 9.10 -3.34 11.06
N SER A 172 10.05 -4.24 11.25
CA SER A 172 10.27 -4.90 12.55
C SER A 172 10.71 -3.92 13.64
N LYS A 173 11.55 -2.93 13.30
CA LYS A 173 12.04 -1.92 14.23
C LYS A 173 10.94 -0.90 14.51
N TYR A 174 10.25 -0.44 13.46
CA TYR A 174 9.08 0.43 13.57
C TYR A 174 7.99 -0.19 14.46
N THR A 175 7.56 -1.42 14.16
CA THR A 175 6.51 -2.13 14.91
C THR A 175 6.88 -2.28 16.38
N LYS A 176 8.12 -2.65 16.67
CA LYS A 176 8.60 -2.82 18.05
C LYS A 176 8.56 -1.52 18.83
N ASN A 177 9.08 -0.43 18.25
CA ASN A 177 9.10 0.87 18.90
C ASN A 177 7.68 1.42 19.08
N LEU A 178 6.82 1.27 18.07
CA LEU A 178 5.40 1.62 18.14
C LEU A 178 4.68 0.84 19.25
N ALA A 179 4.94 -0.47 19.38
CA ALA A 179 4.35 -1.28 20.43
C ALA A 179 4.81 -0.81 21.83
N VAL A 180 6.10 -0.50 22.00
CA VAL A 180 6.59 0.04 23.28
C VAL A 180 5.92 1.38 23.60
N MET A 181 5.70 2.24 22.61
CA MET A 181 5.01 3.53 22.79
C MET A 181 3.54 3.38 23.19
N ILE A 182 2.83 2.36 22.67
CA ILE A 182 1.39 2.18 22.93
C ILE A 182 1.10 1.45 24.25
N TRP A 183 1.92 0.45 24.62
CA TRP A 183 1.67 -0.41 25.78
C TRP A 183 2.70 -0.29 26.90
N GLY A 184 3.92 0.15 26.62
CA GLY A 184 5.02 0.07 27.59
C GLY A 184 5.63 -1.34 27.67
N THR A 185 6.85 -1.41 28.20
CA THR A 185 7.61 -2.66 28.31
C THR A 185 7.07 -3.60 29.37
N ASP A 186 6.50 -3.05 30.44
CA ASP A 186 5.86 -3.74 31.56
C ASP A 186 4.62 -4.53 31.13
N VAL A 187 3.77 -3.93 30.28
CA VAL A 187 2.58 -4.60 29.74
C VAL A 187 2.98 -5.64 28.70
N LEU A 188 3.90 -5.31 27.78
CA LEU A 188 4.35 -6.22 26.72
C LEU A 188 5.07 -7.46 27.26
N LYS A 189 5.76 -7.35 28.39
CA LYS A 189 6.40 -8.51 29.06
C LYS A 189 5.37 -9.54 29.52
N ASN A 190 4.20 -9.10 29.96
CA ASN A 190 3.21 -9.92 30.66
C ASN A 190 1.98 -10.27 29.81
N ARG A 191 1.89 -9.78 28.57
CA ARG A 191 0.79 -10.04 27.64
C ARG A 191 1.26 -10.68 26.34
N SER A 192 0.32 -11.19 25.56
CA SER A 192 0.57 -11.76 24.23
C SER A 192 -0.38 -11.19 23.19
N VAL A 193 -0.08 -11.35 21.90
CA VAL A 193 -0.95 -10.85 20.82
C VAL A 193 -2.28 -11.61 20.78
N THR A 194 -2.25 -12.93 20.98
CA THR A 194 -3.42 -13.81 20.79
C THR A 194 -4.03 -14.30 22.09
N GLY A 195 -3.34 -14.20 23.23
CA GLY A 195 -3.80 -14.81 24.48
C GLY A 195 -3.45 -16.29 24.63
N VAL A 196 -2.91 -16.93 23.58
CA VAL A 196 -2.80 -18.40 23.49
C VAL A 196 -1.39 -18.86 23.87
N ALA A 197 -1.31 -19.86 24.75
CA ALA A 197 -0.04 -20.50 25.11
C ALA A 197 0.56 -21.24 23.90
N THR A 198 1.89 -21.25 23.82
CA THR A 198 2.57 -21.98 22.75
C THR A 198 2.39 -23.49 22.90
N LYS A 199 1.99 -24.17 21.83
CA LYS A 199 1.90 -25.64 21.80
C LYS A 199 3.27 -26.33 21.89
N LYS A 200 4.37 -25.59 21.71
CA LYS A 200 5.74 -26.11 21.72
C LYS A 200 6.31 -26.36 23.12
N LYS A 201 5.74 -25.75 24.16
CA LYS A 201 6.18 -25.93 25.55
C LYS A 201 5.02 -26.47 26.37
N LYS A 202 5.22 -27.64 26.99
CA LYS A 202 4.19 -28.37 27.74
C LYS A 202 3.64 -27.57 28.93
N ASP A 203 4.49 -26.72 29.54
CA ASP A 203 4.17 -25.92 30.73
C ASP A 203 4.03 -24.42 30.42
N ALA A 204 3.74 -24.05 29.17
CA ALA A 204 3.54 -22.64 28.82
C ALA A 204 2.23 -22.11 29.41
N VAL A 205 2.34 -21.12 30.30
CA VAL A 205 1.18 -20.40 30.82
C VAL A 205 0.67 -19.41 29.77
N PRO A 206 -0.63 -19.42 29.42
CA PRO A 206 -1.20 -18.44 28.50
C PRO A 206 -1.13 -17.05 29.12
N LYS A 207 -0.51 -16.10 28.41
CA LYS A 207 -0.49 -14.68 28.80
C LYS A 207 -1.72 -13.98 28.25
N PRO A 208 -2.40 -13.11 29.01
CA PRO A 208 -3.58 -12.38 28.52
C PRO A 208 -3.32 -11.65 27.20
N PRO A 209 -4.35 -11.52 26.33
CA PRO A 209 -4.20 -10.83 25.06
C PRO A 209 -3.96 -9.32 25.24
N LEU A 210 -3.28 -8.71 24.26
CA LEU A 210 -3.21 -7.27 24.12
C LEU A 210 -4.58 -6.70 23.73
N SER A 211 -4.84 -5.46 24.14
CA SER A 211 -6.10 -4.77 23.87
C SER A 211 -6.38 -4.69 22.36
N PRO A 212 -7.48 -5.30 21.85
CA PRO A 212 -7.76 -5.40 20.42
C PRO A 212 -7.84 -4.05 19.70
N HIS A 213 -8.42 -3.03 20.34
CA HIS A 213 -8.51 -1.67 19.82
C HIS A 213 -7.16 -0.95 19.73
N LYS A 214 -6.19 -1.30 20.58
CA LYS A 214 -4.82 -0.77 20.48
C LYS A 214 -4.03 -1.50 19.39
N LEU A 215 -4.31 -2.80 19.20
CA LEU A 215 -3.72 -3.61 18.13
C LEU A 215 -4.16 -3.17 16.73
N SER A 216 -5.39 -2.72 16.56
CA SER A 216 -5.87 -2.20 15.28
C SER A 216 -5.09 -0.96 14.83
N ILE A 217 -4.65 -0.10 15.76
CA ILE A 217 -3.80 1.07 15.46
C ILE A 217 -2.45 0.64 14.87
N VAL A 218 -1.81 -0.39 15.46
CA VAL A 218 -0.53 -0.91 14.94
C VAL A 218 -0.73 -1.53 13.57
N ARG A 219 -1.78 -2.34 13.39
CA ARG A 219 -2.08 -2.98 12.10
C ARG A 219 -2.41 -1.97 11.00
N GLY A 220 -3.15 -0.91 11.32
CA GLY A 220 -3.54 0.13 10.37
C GLY A 220 -2.38 1.01 9.89
N ARG A 221 -1.20 0.91 10.50
CA ARG A 221 0.00 1.71 10.15
C ARG A 221 1.13 0.91 9.49
N LEU A 222 0.93 -0.39 9.29
CA LEU A 222 1.91 -1.28 8.64
C LEU A 222 1.61 -1.52 7.15
N PHE A 223 0.94 -0.57 6.50
CA PHE A 223 0.57 -0.64 5.08
C PHE A 223 0.84 0.70 4.39
#